data_AF-A0A847VAG4-F1
#
_entry.id   AF-A0A847VAG4-F1
#
_cell.length_a   1.000
_cell.length_b   1.000
_cell.length_c   1.000
_cell.angle_alpha   90.00
_cell.angle_beta   90.00
_cell.angle_gamma   90.00
#
_symmetry.space_group_name_H-M   'P 1'
#
loop_
_entity.id
_entity.type
_entity.pdbx_description
1 polymer ?
#
loop_
_entity_poly.entity_id
_entity_poly.type
_entity_poly.pdbx_seq_one_letter_code
_entity_poly.pdbx_strand_id
1 'polypeptide(L)'
;MVYLRRGIQVSVKTEVMTQIAALVTAAFGLVAALAWNGAIQAIFKEVFGTTDTITGNLVYAVVVTIVAVIATMLIARSVATSKTES
;
A
#
# COMPACT_ATOMS: atom_id res chain seq x y z
N MET A 1 0.86 -26.16 -39.87
CA MET A 1 0.26 -24.92 -39.32
C MET A 1 1.29 -24.29 -38.39
N VAL A 2 1.96 -23.23 -38.86
CA VAL A 2 3.03 -22.53 -38.13
C VAL A 2 2.38 -21.43 -37.31
N TYR A 3 2.42 -21.54 -35.99
CA TYR A 3 2.06 -20.44 -35.10
C TYR A 3 3.21 -19.43 -35.11
N LEU A 4 2.96 -18.26 -35.70
CA LEU A 4 3.85 -17.11 -35.57
C LEU A 4 3.84 -16.66 -34.11
N ARG A 5 4.90 -17.00 -33.37
CA ARG A 5 5.24 -16.37 -32.09
C ARG A 5 5.64 -14.93 -32.36
N ARG A 6 4.65 -14.05 -32.53
CA ARG A 6 4.85 -12.61 -32.63
C ARG A 6 5.23 -12.10 -31.23
N GLY A 7 6.51 -12.24 -30.88
CA GLY A 7 7.06 -11.66 -29.67
C GLY A 7 6.90 -10.15 -29.75
N ILE A 8 6.14 -9.57 -28.82
CA ILE A 8 6.07 -8.13 -28.61
C ILE A 8 7.50 -7.67 -28.29
N GLN A 9 8.21 -7.09 -29.27
CA GLN A 9 9.53 -6.51 -29.06
C GLN A 9 9.32 -5.19 -28.29
N VAL A 10 9.38 -5.27 -26.97
CA VAL A 10 9.37 -4.07 -26.12
C VAL A 10 10.68 -3.34 -26.35
N SER A 11 10.63 -2.06 -26.70
CA SER A 11 11.87 -1.29 -26.91
C SER A 11 12.64 -1.20 -25.59
N VAL A 12 13.98 -1.23 -25.63
CA VAL A 12 14.83 -1.07 -24.43
C VAL A 12 14.44 0.17 -23.63
N LYS A 13 14.10 1.27 -24.32
CA LYS A 13 13.60 2.50 -23.68
C LYS A 13 12.32 2.27 -22.87
N THR A 14 11.37 1.49 -23.40
CA THR A 14 10.11 1.16 -22.73
C THR A 14 10.35 0.29 -21.51
N GLU A 15 11.24 -0.70 -21.60
CA GLU A 15 11.59 -1.57 -20.47
C GLU A 15 12.24 -0.78 -19.34
N VAL A 16 13.23 0.06 -19.65
CA VAL A 16 13.88 0.95 -18.67
C VAL A 16 12.86 1.87 -18.01
N MET A 17 11.95 2.49 -18.78
CA MET A 17 10.93 3.37 -18.22
C MET A 17 9.96 2.62 -17.29
N THR A 18 9.63 1.37 -17.63
CA THR A 18 8.76 0.52 -16.80
C THR A 18 9.42 0.18 -15.48
N GLN A 19 10.72 -0.15 -15.50
CA GLN A 19 11.47 -0.43 -14.26
C GLN A 19 11.65 0.82 -13.40
N ILE A 20 11.93 1.97 -14.00
CA ILE A 20 11.99 3.24 -13.26
C ILE A 20 10.63 3.54 -12.62
N ALA A 21 9.53 3.39 -13.35
CA ALA A 21 8.20 3.59 -12.79
C ALA A 21 7.94 2.66 -11.60
N ALA A 22 8.28 1.37 -11.71
CA ALA A 22 8.14 0.41 -10.61
C ALA A 22 8.96 0.80 -9.38
N LEU A 23 10.23 1.20 -9.57
CA LEU A 23 11.11 1.66 -8.49
C LEU A 23 10.57 2.91 -7.81
N VAL A 24 10.11 3.88 -8.60
CA VAL A 24 9.52 5.13 -8.08
C VAL A 24 8.23 4.84 -7.31
N THR A 25 7.34 3.99 -7.83
CA THR A 25 6.13 3.57 -7.13
C THR A 25 6.46 2.87 -5.81
N ALA A 26 7.45 1.98 -5.79
CA ALA A 26 7.89 1.32 -4.56
C ALA A 26 8.46 2.32 -3.53
N ALA A 27 9.31 3.25 -3.97
CA ALA A 27 9.87 4.29 -3.12
C ALA A 27 8.78 5.19 -2.50
N PHE A 28 7.80 5.62 -3.30
CA PHE A 28 6.67 6.38 -2.79
C PHE A 28 5.75 5.56 -1.88
N GLY A 29 5.56 4.27 -2.16
CA GLY A 29 4.85 3.36 -1.27
C GLY A 29 5.50 3.27 0.11
N LEU A 30 6.84 3.21 0.16
CA LEU A 30 7.61 3.23 1.40
C LEU A 30 7.47 4.57 2.14
N VAL A 31 7.62 5.70 1.44
CA VAL A 31 7.44 7.03 2.03
C VAL A 31 6.03 7.20 2.59
N ALA A 32 5.01 6.75 1.86
CA ALA A 32 3.64 6.75 2.34
C ALA A 32 3.49 5.91 3.61
N ALA A 33 3.99 4.67 3.64
CA ALA A 33 3.93 3.82 4.83
C ALA A 33 4.55 4.49 6.08
N LEU A 34 5.70 5.15 5.91
CA LEU A 34 6.36 5.90 6.98
C LEU A 34 5.54 7.13 7.43
N ALA A 35 4.97 7.88 6.50
CA ALA A 35 4.15 9.05 6.79
C ALA A 35 2.84 8.68 7.52
N TRP A 36 2.18 7.60 7.11
CA TRP A 36 0.95 7.12 7.74
C TRP A 36 1.19 6.66 9.18
N ASN A 37 2.33 6.03 9.49
CA ASN A 37 2.70 5.70 10.87
C ASN A 37 2.74 6.95 11.76
N GLY A 38 3.47 7.98 11.32
CA GLY A 38 3.58 9.25 12.06
C GLY A 38 2.24 9.99 12.18
N ALA A 39 1.44 10.01 11.11
CA ALA A 39 0.13 10.66 11.09
C ALA A 39 -0.84 10.03 12.09
N ILE A 40 -0.93 8.69 12.14
CA ILE A 40 -1.82 8.00 13.08
C ILE A 40 -1.38 8.27 14.52
N GLN A 41 -0.07 8.29 14.80
CA GLN A 41 0.45 8.64 16.12
C GLN A 41 0.11 10.08 16.53
N ALA A 42 0.24 11.03 15.62
CA ALA A 42 -0.08 12.43 15.88
C ALA A 42 -1.58 12.61 16.18
N ILE A 43 -2.45 12.05 15.34
CA ILE A 43 -3.90 12.07 15.55
C ILE A 43 -4.26 11.41 16.89
N PHE A 44 -3.64 10.28 17.20
CA PHE A 44 -3.88 9.58 18.46
C PHE A 44 -3.51 10.45 19.67
N LYS A 45 -2.36 11.12 19.64
CA LYS A 45 -1.91 12.02 20.71
C LYS A 45 -2.86 13.20 20.91
N GLU A 46 -3.35 13.79 19.82
CA GLU A 46 -4.31 14.90 19.88
C GLU A 46 -5.68 14.45 20.46
N VAL A 47 -6.14 13.25 20.13
CA VAL A 47 -7.47 12.77 20.54
C VAL A 47 -7.48 12.12 21.93
N PHE A 48 -6.44 11.36 22.28
CA PHE A 48 -6.41 10.51 23.48
C PHE A 48 -5.35 10.93 24.52
N GLY A 49 -4.53 11.94 24.24
CA GLY A 49 -3.47 12.40 25.12
C GLY A 49 -2.19 11.55 25.03
N THR A 50 -1.40 11.49 26.10
CA THR A 50 -0.05 10.88 26.05
C THR A 50 -0.08 9.35 25.95
N THR A 51 0.72 8.83 25.02
CA THR A 51 0.98 7.39 24.83
C THR A 51 1.99 6.82 25.83
N ASP A 52 2.45 7.61 26.79
CA ASP A 52 3.55 7.23 27.69
C ASP A 52 3.13 6.22 28.76
N THR A 53 1.83 5.91 28.84
CA THR A 53 1.28 4.86 29.69
C THR A 53 1.09 3.57 28.89
N ILE A 54 1.29 2.42 29.54
CA ILE A 54 1.04 1.09 28.95
C ILE A 54 -0.37 1.02 28.35
N THR A 55 -1.35 1.60 29.04
CA THR A 55 -2.74 1.70 28.58
C THR A 55 -2.85 2.49 27.28
N GLY A 56 -2.17 3.64 27.15
CA GLY A 56 -2.14 4.43 25.92
C GLY A 56 -1.56 3.68 24.72
N ASN A 57 -0.46 2.94 24.93
CA ASN A 57 0.15 2.11 23.88
C ASN A 57 -0.74 0.93 23.47
N LEU A 58 -1.46 0.32 24.40
CA LEU A 58 -2.42 -0.75 24.10
C LEU A 58 -3.60 -0.24 23.29
N VAL A 59 -4.17 0.92 23.64
CA VAL A 59 -5.28 1.51 22.88
C VAL A 59 -4.81 1.90 21.47
N TYR A 60 -3.64 2.51 21.34
CA TYR A 60 -3.03 2.81 20.03
C TYR A 60 -2.89 1.55 19.17
N ALA A 61 -2.33 0.46 19.72
CA ALA A 61 -2.13 -0.79 18.99
C ALA A 61 -3.44 -1.40 18.49
N VAL A 62 -4.50 -1.38 19.30
CA VAL A 62 -5.83 -1.87 18.90
C VAL A 62 -6.42 -1.03 17.78
N VAL A 63 -6.37 0.31 17.90
CA VAL A 63 -6.89 1.23 16.88
C VAL A 63 -6.18 1.03 15.54
N VAL A 64 -4.84 0.99 15.55
CA VAL A 64 -4.05 0.75 14.34
C VAL A 64 -4.38 -0.60 13.71
N THR A 65 -4.58 -1.64 14.52
CA THR A 65 -4.95 -2.97 14.02
C THR A 65 -6.31 -2.95 13.33
N ILE A 66 -7.31 -2.30 13.92
CA ILE A 66 -8.65 -2.17 13.32
C ILE A 66 -8.56 -1.44 11.97
N VAL A 67 -7.83 -0.32 11.92
CA VAL A 67 -7.62 0.44 10.68
C VAL A 67 -6.93 -0.41 9.61
N ALA A 68 -5.88 -1.17 9.99
CA ALA A 68 -5.17 -2.06 9.08
C ALA A 68 -6.07 -3.17 8.53
N VAL A 69 -6.91 -3.78 9.37
CA VAL A 69 -7.87 -4.81 8.94
C VAL A 69 -8.91 -4.24 7.98
N ILE A 70 -9.45 -3.05 8.25
CA ILE A 70 -10.38 -2.39 7.32
C ILE A 70 -9.70 -2.09 5.99
N ALA A 71 -8.50 -1.49 6.01
CA ALA A 71 -7.75 -1.18 4.80
C ALA A 71 -7.45 -2.42 3.95
N THR A 72 -6.99 -3.50 4.58
CA THR A 72 -6.71 -4.78 3.90
C THR A 72 -7.97 -5.42 3.32
N MET A 73 -9.11 -5.38 4.02
CA MET A 73 -10.39 -5.84 3.47
C MET A 73 -10.84 -5.01 2.26
N LEU A 74 -10.70 -3.69 2.30
CA LEU A 74 -11.07 -2.82 1.18
C LEU A 74 -10.20 -3.11 -0.06
N ILE A 75 -8.89 -3.26 0.13
CA ILE A 75 -7.96 -3.63 -0.95
C ILE A 75 -8.33 -5.00 -1.52
N ALA A 76 -8.57 -5.99 -0.67
CA ALA A 76 -8.95 -7.34 -1.10
C ALA A 76 -10.24 -7.34 -1.93
N ARG A 77 -11.24 -6.53 -1.54
CA ARG A 77 -12.48 -6.36 -2.31
C ARG A 77 -12.24 -5.71 -3.66
N SER A 78 -11.44 -4.65 -3.72
CA SER A 78 -11.13 -3.96 -4.99
C SER A 78 -10.43 -4.88 -6.00
N VAL A 79 -9.56 -5.78 -5.52
CA VAL A 79 -8.90 -6.79 -6.37
C VAL A 79 -9.85 -7.90 -6.79
N ALA A 80 -10.84 -8.25 -5.96
CA ALA A 80 -11.83 -9.27 -6.31
C ALA A 80 -12.79 -8.78 -7.40
N THR A 81 -13.24 -7.51 -7.33
CA THR A 81 -14.16 -6.92 -8.32
C THR A 81 -13.53 -6.78 -9.70
N SER A 82 -12.23 -6.51 -9.80
CA SER A 82 -11.56 -6.39 -11.11
C SER A 82 -11.42 -7.71 -11.88
N LYS A 83 -11.59 -8.86 -11.21
CA LYS A 83 -11.61 -10.18 -11.87
C LYS A 83 -12.97 -10.59 -12.42
N THR A 84 -14.05 -9.94 -11.99
CA THR A 84 -15.42 -10.27 -12.44
C THR A 84 -15.86 -9.54 -13.71
N GLU A 85 -15.09 -8.55 -14.19
CA GLU A 85 -15.37 -7.76 -15.40
C GLU A 85 -14.53 -8.15 -16.62
N SER A 86 -13.72 -9.22 -16.54
CA SER A 86 -12.88 -9.72 -17.64
C SER A 86 -13.31 -11.08 -18.15
#